data_AF-A0A3Q0J5A0-F1
#
_entry.id   AF-A0A3Q0J5A0-F1
#
_cell.length_a   1.000
_cell.length_b   1.000
_cell.length_c   1.000
_cell.angle_alpha   90.00
_cell.angle_beta   90.00
_cell.angle_gamma   90.00
#
_symmetry.space_group_name_H-M   'P 1'
#
loop_
_entity.id
_entity.type
_entity.pdbx_description
1 polymer ?
#
loop_
_entity_poly.entity_id
_entity_poly.type
_entity_poly.pdbx_seq_one_letter_code
_entity_poly.pdbx_strand_id
1 'polypeptide(L)'
;MDELDLLKEREEGDTTNYQVNGEFDLLSYSSVKNVVNYSCCVEPYPDITYYISLRRRPMFYVFNLILPCILINCIALLVFYVPSESGEKVTLGISALLSMTVFLMTIRETLPPTENISE
;
A
#
# COMPACT_ATOMS: atom_id res chain seq x y z
N MET A 1 -29.14 -34.94 -11.32
CA MET A 1 -28.21 -33.83 -11.54
C MET A 1 -27.38 -33.80 -10.28
N ASP A 2 -26.16 -34.31 -10.36
CA ASP A 2 -25.31 -34.55 -9.20
C ASP A 2 -25.07 -33.24 -8.43
N GLU A 3 -25.47 -33.24 -7.17
CA GLU A 3 -25.32 -32.13 -6.25
C GLU A 3 -23.84 -32.01 -5.88
N LEU A 4 -23.16 -30.96 -6.37
CA LEU A 4 -21.75 -30.72 -6.09
C LEU A 4 -21.60 -30.10 -4.71
N ASP A 5 -21.16 -30.89 -3.72
CA ASP A 5 -20.87 -30.39 -2.38
C ASP A 5 -19.38 -30.05 -2.19
N LEU A 6 -19.11 -28.80 -1.82
CA LEU A 6 -17.76 -28.32 -1.52
C LEU A 6 -17.42 -28.57 -0.05
N LEU A 7 -16.38 -29.36 0.21
CA LEU A 7 -15.88 -29.63 1.55
C LEU A 7 -14.53 -28.93 1.76
N LYS A 8 -14.37 -28.31 2.92
CA LYS A 8 -13.09 -27.74 3.35
C LYS A 8 -12.25 -28.85 3.99
N GLU A 9 -11.04 -29.05 3.51
CA GLU A 9 -10.09 -29.99 4.13
C GLU A 9 -9.54 -29.44 5.46
N ARG A 10 -9.35 -28.11 5.54
CA ARG A 10 -8.83 -27.42 6.72
C ARG A 10 -9.51 -26.06 6.92
N GLU A 11 -9.62 -25.63 8.17
CA GLU A 11 -10.16 -24.29 8.50
C GLU A 11 -9.15 -23.18 8.21
N GLU A 12 -7.88 -23.45 8.53
CA GLU A 12 -6.74 -22.61 8.21
C GLU A 12 -6.09 -23.08 6.92
N GLY A 13 -5.60 -22.14 6.13
CA GLY A 13 -4.92 -22.49 4.89
C GLY A 13 -3.47 -22.90 5.13
N ASP A 14 -2.98 -23.81 4.29
CA ASP A 14 -1.63 -24.35 4.41
C ASP A 14 -0.57 -23.27 4.13
N THR A 15 0.34 -23.08 5.09
CA THR A 15 1.46 -22.13 5.01
C THR A 15 2.82 -22.83 4.94
N THR A 16 2.86 -24.15 4.75
CA THR A 16 4.11 -24.95 4.74
C THR A 16 5.11 -24.47 3.69
N ASN A 17 4.62 -24.00 2.53
CA ASN A 17 5.43 -23.46 1.45
C ASN A 17 5.34 -21.92 1.35
N TYR A 18 4.93 -21.23 2.42
CA TYR A 18 4.84 -19.78 2.42
C TYR A 18 6.24 -19.15 2.43
N GLN A 19 6.53 -18.33 1.41
CA GLN A 19 7.74 -17.51 1.36
C GLN A 19 7.47 -16.15 1.99
N VAL A 20 8.25 -15.81 3.01
CA VAL A 20 8.12 -14.52 3.72
C VAL A 20 8.42 -13.35 2.79
N ASN A 21 7.53 -12.36 2.77
CA ASN A 21 7.72 -11.12 2.04
C ASN A 21 8.43 -10.07 2.93
N GLY A 22 9.37 -9.30 2.37
CA GLY A 22 10.02 -8.19 3.06
C GLY A 22 9.09 -7.00 3.32
N GLU A 23 7.99 -6.87 2.57
CA GLU A 23 7.05 -5.77 2.65
C GLU A 23 5.77 -6.09 3.44
N PHE A 24 5.36 -7.36 3.49
CA PHE A 24 4.10 -7.76 4.13
C PHE A 24 4.29 -8.93 5.09
N ASP A 25 3.73 -8.80 6.28
CA ASP A 25 3.54 -9.89 7.23
C ASP A 25 2.22 -10.61 6.94
N LEU A 26 2.27 -11.93 6.81
CA LEU A 26 1.08 -12.77 6.88
C LEU A 26 0.63 -12.86 8.34
N LEU A 27 -0.55 -12.32 8.65
CA LEU A 27 -1.14 -12.39 9.99
C LEU A 27 -2.05 -13.61 10.15
N SER A 28 -2.93 -13.86 9.18
CA SER A 28 -3.83 -15.01 9.20
C SER A 28 -4.22 -15.44 7.78
N TYR A 29 -4.52 -16.73 7.63
CA TYR A 29 -5.03 -17.32 6.41
C TYR A 29 -6.13 -18.33 6.76
N SER A 30 -7.39 -17.96 6.50
CA SER A 30 -8.57 -18.74 6.92
C SER A 30 -9.57 -18.89 5.79
N SER A 31 -10.40 -19.94 5.81
CA SER A 31 -11.41 -20.19 4.79
C SER A 31 -12.82 -20.35 5.38
N VAL A 32 -13.82 -19.76 4.72
CA VAL A 32 -15.24 -19.83 5.12
C VAL A 32 -16.03 -20.41 3.96
N LYS A 33 -16.85 -21.43 4.24
CA LYS A 33 -17.81 -21.97 3.26
C LYS A 33 -19.08 -21.15 3.40
N ASN A 34 -19.55 -20.57 2.32
CA ASN A 34 -20.83 -19.89 2.26
C ASN A 34 -21.76 -20.63 1.30
N VAL A 35 -23.04 -20.45 1.51
CA VAL A 35 -24.08 -20.93 0.60
C VAL A 35 -24.94 -19.71 0.30
N VAL A 36 -24.77 -19.16 -0.90
CA VAL A 36 -25.35 -17.88 -1.29
C VAL A 36 -26.45 -18.11 -2.30
N ASN A 37 -27.59 -17.44 -2.09
CA ASN A 37 -28.65 -17.39 -3.08
C ASN A 37 -28.47 -16.13 -3.94
N TYR A 38 -28.25 -16.30 -5.23
CA TYR A 38 -28.04 -15.19 -6.16
C TYR A 38 -29.37 -14.74 -6.78
N SER A 39 -29.49 -13.45 -7.09
CA SER A 39 -30.72 -12.88 -7.68
C SER A 39 -31.07 -13.42 -9.07
N CYS A 40 -30.14 -14.11 -9.74
CA CYS A 40 -30.36 -14.73 -11.05
C CYS A 40 -31.02 -16.13 -10.98
N CYS A 41 -30.98 -16.82 -9.84
CA CYS A 41 -31.37 -18.23 -9.72
C CYS A 41 -32.14 -18.50 -8.42
N VAL A 42 -32.97 -19.55 -8.39
CA VAL A 42 -33.75 -19.96 -7.20
C VAL A 42 -32.97 -20.92 -6.31
N GLU A 43 -32.03 -21.67 -6.89
CA GLU A 43 -31.20 -22.61 -6.16
C GLU A 43 -29.99 -21.93 -5.48
N PRO A 44 -29.66 -22.32 -4.23
CA PRO A 44 -28.49 -21.81 -3.51
C PRO A 44 -27.19 -22.43 -4.04
N TYR A 45 -26.14 -21.61 -4.19
CA TYR A 45 -24.83 -22.07 -4.67
C TYR A 45 -23.79 -22.03 -3.55
N PRO A 46 -23.03 -23.13 -3.31
CA PRO A 46 -21.94 -23.14 -2.35
C PRO A 46 -20.68 -22.49 -2.91
N ASP A 47 -20.00 -21.66 -2.09
CA ASP A 47 -18.66 -21.12 -2.34
C ASP A 47 -17.74 -21.32 -1.13
N ILE A 48 -16.43 -21.27 -1.38
CA ILE A 48 -15.41 -21.20 -0.32
C ILE A 48 -14.65 -19.90 -0.52
N THR A 49 -14.81 -18.97 0.43
CA THR A 49 -14.11 -17.70 0.46
C THR A 49 -12.87 -17.80 1.34
N TYR A 50 -11.71 -17.46 0.78
CA TYR A 50 -10.43 -17.41 1.50
C TYR A 50 -10.13 -15.98 1.95
N TYR A 51 -9.82 -15.83 3.23
CA TYR A 51 -9.42 -14.58 3.84
C TYR A 51 -7.93 -14.62 4.17
N ILE A 52 -7.19 -13.66 3.61
CA ILE A 52 -5.76 -13.49 3.85
C ILE A 52 -5.58 -12.13 4.53
N SER A 53 -5.16 -12.14 5.79
CA SER A 53 -4.84 -10.93 6.53
C SER A 53 -3.35 -10.62 6.39
N LEU A 54 -3.04 -9.50 5.74
CA LEU A 54 -1.68 -9.03 5.50
C LEU A 54 -1.44 -7.70 6.21
N ARG A 55 -0.28 -7.54 6.85
CA ARG A 55 0.16 -6.27 7.45
C ARG A 55 1.38 -5.72 6.73
N ARG A 56 1.27 -4.50 6.20
CA ARG A 56 2.38 -3.79 5.53
C ARG A 56 3.45 -3.39 6.56
N ARG A 57 4.73 -3.62 6.25
CA ARG A 57 5.90 -3.18 7.02
C ARG A 57 6.33 -1.79 6.53
N PRO A 58 6.11 -0.70 7.29
CA PRO A 58 6.37 0.65 6.79
C PRO A 58 7.84 1.06 6.87
N MET A 59 8.72 0.29 7.52
CA MET A 59 10.11 0.68 7.84
C MET A 59 10.87 1.26 6.64
N PHE A 60 10.87 0.58 5.49
CA PHE A 60 11.58 1.05 4.30
C PHE A 60 10.97 2.34 3.74
N TYR A 61 9.64 2.46 3.76
CA TYR A 61 8.92 3.65 3.31
C TYR A 61 9.17 4.84 4.25
N VAL A 62 9.18 4.60 5.57
CA VAL A 62 9.48 5.61 6.59
C VAL A 62 10.88 6.19 6.37
N PHE A 63 11.92 5.36 6.24
CA PHE A 63 13.27 5.87 6.03
C PHE A 63 13.43 6.56 4.67
N ASN A 64 12.92 5.97 3.58
CA ASN A 64 13.10 6.54 2.25
C ASN A 64 12.17 7.72 1.96
N LEU A 65 11.11 7.95 2.74
CA LEU A 65 10.23 9.11 2.57
C LEU A 65 10.32 10.19 3.65
N ILE A 66 10.48 9.82 4.91
CA ILE A 66 10.55 10.82 5.99
C ILE A 66 11.89 11.53 5.95
N LEU A 67 12.98 10.82 5.65
CA LEU A 67 14.31 11.40 5.57
C LEU A 67 14.40 12.53 4.51
N PRO A 68 13.97 12.35 3.24
CA PRO A 68 13.94 13.45 2.28
C PRO A 68 12.99 14.58 2.70
N CYS A 69 11.85 14.29 3.33
CA CYS A 69 10.99 15.35 3.89
C CYS A 69 11.70 16.19 4.96
N ILE A 70 12.47 15.58 5.87
CA ILE A 70 13.25 16.29 6.88
C ILE A 70 14.33 17.14 6.20
N LEU A 71 15.05 16.58 5.23
CA LEU A 71 16.07 17.31 4.47
C LEU A 71 15.49 18.55 3.77
N ILE A 72 14.31 18.44 3.16
CA ILE A 72 13.61 19.56 2.52
C ILE A 72 13.26 20.64 3.56
N ASN A 73 12.73 20.27 4.73
CA ASN A 73 12.43 21.23 5.80
C ASN A 73 13.70 21.95 6.28
N CYS A 74 14.82 21.24 6.40
CA CYS A 74 16.10 21.86 6.74
C CYS A 74 16.58 22.83 5.66
N ILE A 75 16.47 22.46 4.38
CA ILE A 75 16.85 23.34 3.26
C ILE A 75 15.98 24.61 3.24
N ALA A 76 14.68 24.47 3.49
CA ALA A 76 13.77 25.61 3.59
C ALA A 76 14.21 26.60 4.68
N LEU A 77 14.57 26.11 5.87
CA LEU A 77 15.11 26.95 6.95
C LEU A 77 16.45 27.59 6.59
N LEU A 78 17.33 26.85 5.91
CA LEU A 78 18.66 27.31 5.49
C LEU A 78 18.55 28.44 4.47
N VAL A 79 17.58 28.41 3.56
CA VAL A 79 17.30 29.50 2.61
C VAL A 79 16.91 30.81 3.31
N PHE A 80 16.22 30.75 4.46
CA PHE A 80 15.95 31.92 5.29
C PHE A 80 17.18 32.41 6.06
N TYR A 81 18.09 31.51 6.40
CA TYR A 81 19.33 31.83 7.11
C TYR A 81 20.40 32.47 6.21
N VAL A 82 20.43 32.14 4.91
CA VAL A 82 21.37 32.73 3.95
C VAL A 82 21.06 34.22 3.73
N PRO A 83 22.03 35.13 3.96
CA PRO A 83 21.84 36.56 3.75
C PRO A 83 21.58 36.86 2.28
N SER A 84 20.63 37.78 2.02
CA SER A 84 20.13 38.15 0.69
C SER A 84 21.14 38.81 -0.24
N GLU A 85 22.35 39.09 0.24
CA GLU A 85 23.46 39.67 -0.54
C GLU A 85 24.11 38.65 -1.48
N SER A 86 23.92 37.34 -1.23
CA SER A 86 24.30 36.31 -2.19
C SER A 86 23.15 36.05 -3.16
N GLY A 87 23.33 36.38 -4.44
CA GLY A 87 22.37 36.11 -5.51
C GLY A 87 22.01 34.61 -5.67
N GLU A 88 22.66 33.73 -4.92
CA GLU A 88 22.43 32.28 -4.91
C GLU A 88 21.19 31.85 -4.12
N LYS A 89 20.62 32.73 -3.26
CA LYS A 89 19.42 32.41 -2.45
C LYS A 89 18.24 31.93 -3.31
N VAL A 90 18.02 32.59 -4.45
CA VAL A 90 16.92 32.27 -5.38
C VAL A 90 17.17 30.93 -6.07
N THR A 91 18.39 30.69 -6.54
CA THR A 91 18.79 29.43 -7.18
C THR A 91 18.66 28.24 -6.23
N LEU A 92 19.11 28.38 -4.97
CA LEU A 92 18.96 27.35 -3.93
C LEU A 92 17.48 27.02 -3.66
N GLY A 93 16.62 28.04 -3.60
CA GLY A 93 15.18 27.84 -3.44
C GLY A 93 14.53 27.08 -4.61
N ILE A 94 14.88 27.45 -5.86
CA ILE A 94 14.35 26.78 -7.06
C ILE A 94 14.80 25.31 -7.13
N SER A 95 16.08 25.03 -6.88
CA SER A 95 16.61 23.66 -6.87
C SER A 95 15.95 22.79 -5.79
N ALA A 96 15.66 23.35 -4.62
CA ALA A 96 14.95 22.66 -3.55
C ALA A 96 13.49 22.33 -3.93
N LEU A 97 12.76 23.28 -4.52
CA LEU A 97 11.39 23.08 -5.00
C LEU A 97 11.32 22.02 -6.10
N LEU A 98 12.27 22.03 -7.04
CA LEU A 98 12.35 21.03 -8.11
C LEU A 98 12.61 19.62 -7.53
N SER A 99 13.58 19.50 -6.62
CA SER A 99 13.90 18.24 -5.95
C SER A 99 12.69 17.69 -5.17
N MET A 100 11.97 18.55 -4.45
CA MET A 100 10.72 18.19 -3.77
C MET A 100 9.65 17.70 -4.75
N THR A 101 9.50 18.39 -5.89
CA THR A 101 8.48 18.03 -6.89
C THR A 101 8.76 16.67 -7.50
N VAL A 102 10.02 16.39 -7.88
CA VAL A 102 10.44 15.08 -8.40
C VAL A 102 10.22 14.00 -7.34
N PHE A 103 10.59 14.26 -6.09
CA PHE A 103 10.38 13.32 -4.99
C PHE A 103 8.90 13.00 -4.77
N LEU A 104 8.03 14.02 -4.77
CA LEU A 104 6.58 13.84 -4.68
C LEU A 104 6.01 13.08 -5.89
N MET A 105 6.53 13.30 -7.09
CA MET A 105 6.14 12.53 -8.29
C MET A 105 6.47 11.04 -8.11
N THR A 106 7.69 10.71 -7.67
CA THR A 106 8.07 9.32 -7.40
C THR A 106 7.16 8.66 -6.35
N ILE A 107 6.77 9.38 -5.29
CA ILE A 107 5.82 8.85 -4.30
C ILE A 107 4.45 8.60 -4.93
N ARG A 108 3.95 9.52 -5.76
CA ARG A 108 2.66 9.36 -6.43
C ARG A 108 2.63 8.15 -7.38
N GLU A 109 3.75 7.85 -8.03
CA GLU A 109 3.87 6.67 -8.90
C GLU A 109 3.97 5.35 -8.11
N THR A 110 4.50 5.37 -6.89
CA THR A 110 4.64 4.17 -6.04
C THR A 110 3.39 3.84 -5.25
N LEU A 111 2.53 4.83 -4.97
CA LEU A 111 1.23 4.62 -4.36
C LEU A 111 0.21 4.21 -5.44
N PRO A 112 -0.61 3.16 -5.20
CA PRO A 112 -1.67 2.83 -6.14
C PRO A 112 -2.64 4.03 -6.24
N PRO A 113 -3.06 4.43 -7.44
CA PRO A 113 -4.08 5.46 -7.60
C PRO A 113 -5.36 4.95 -6.94
N THR A 114 -5.71 5.53 -5.80
CA THR A 114 -6.97 5.25 -5.12
C THR A 114 -8.01 6.21 -5.69
N GLU A 115 -8.47 5.93 -6.91
CA GLU A 115 -9.70 6.50 -7.42
C GLU A 115 -10.84 5.65 -6.89
N ASN A 116 -11.43 6.08 -5.78
CA ASN A 116 -12.67 5.52 -5.27
C ASN A 116 -13.81 5.88 -6.22
N ILE A 117 -13.92 5.17 -7.34
CA ILE A 117 -15.12 5.16 -8.16
C ILE A 117 -16.13 4.28 -7.42
N SER A 118 -16.80 4.89 -6.45
CA SER A 118 -18.08 4.41 -5.95
C SER A 118 -19.17 5.06 -6.80
N GLU A 119 -19.59 4.37 -7.86
CA GLU A 119 -20.88 4.56 -8.54
C GLU A 119 -21.59 3.21 -8.63
#